data_AF-A0A9X7R5N4-F1
#
_entry.id   AF-A0A9X7R5N4-F1
#
_cell.length_a   1.000
_cell.length_b   1.000
_cell.length_c   1.000
_cell.angle_alpha   90.00
_cell.angle_beta   90.00
_cell.angle_gamma   90.00
#
_symmetry.space_group_name_H-M   'P 1'
#
loop_
_entity.id
_entity.type
_entity.pdbx_description
1 polymer ?
#
loop_
_entity_poly.entity_id
_entity_poly.type
_entity_poly.pdbx_seq_one_letter_code
_entity_poly.pdbx_strand_id
1 'polypeptide(L)'
;MKKSARKKQVRPSKLNGLAVLRNRDAVADSDPIVSLNMLLHDELAERRKENALLEAQVLESEESIKAEREKMRLQKKQVDDEVIRLRQQIAARERKYSALRKEFQESTSWRLTRPVRKFGVLTRRARLLKATITSLFTRGGGLKQSVRKALEVYRREGWSGIRSRLRRHASDQSVLATHKLSGVALKPAQRAANLPLERRAFLAQSISPEVQVASELFTQADAQMRIAVVIHVFHLDVLPELLGRLDNIKVEHDVFMTVAPDKHEALRAWMAESSLDRRSVEIVQVDNGGYDILPFIKMLPRVIEGKYDLVCKLHTKKGLANLEKLYPEAGNAWLDLLLNPLMGSEEAVRQVLHAFATQPDLGMLGSADFYKSVRHLMYGNEVEVSRFVQLLQPSADPGQRWGFFAGSIFWSRPALLKGWLT
;
A
#
# COMPACT_ATOMS: atom_id res chain seq x y z
N MET A 1 44.46 2.69 -1.00
CA MET A 1 45.08 3.68 -1.91
C MET A 1 44.27 3.76 -3.20
N LYS A 2 43.22 4.59 -3.24
CA LYS A 2 42.37 4.79 -4.42
C LYS A 2 42.76 6.11 -5.08
N LYS A 3 43.52 6.04 -6.19
CA LYS A 3 43.83 7.22 -7.00
C LYS A 3 42.60 7.58 -7.83
N SER A 4 42.01 8.73 -7.49
CA SER A 4 40.94 9.41 -8.22
C SER A 4 41.39 9.72 -9.65
N ALA A 5 40.77 9.09 -10.65
CA ALA A 5 40.93 9.45 -12.05
C ALA A 5 40.12 10.73 -12.33
N ARG A 6 40.80 11.86 -12.17
CA ARG A 6 40.29 13.20 -12.47
C ARG A 6 40.03 13.29 -13.99
N LYS A 7 38.78 13.12 -14.42
CA LYS A 7 38.34 13.43 -15.80
C LYS A 7 38.68 14.89 -16.10
N LYS A 8 39.71 15.13 -16.91
CA LYS A 8 40.00 16.44 -17.49
C LYS A 8 38.89 16.75 -18.50
N GLN A 9 37.96 17.60 -18.09
CA GLN A 9 37.00 18.24 -18.95
C GLN A 9 37.79 19.15 -19.91
N VAL A 10 38.00 18.69 -21.15
CA VAL A 10 38.60 19.50 -22.22
C VAL A 10 37.55 20.53 -22.63
N ARG A 11 37.69 21.77 -22.15
CA ARG A 11 36.92 22.91 -22.66
C ARG A 11 37.31 23.11 -24.12
N PRO A 12 36.38 23.30 -25.06
CA PRO A 12 36.73 23.69 -26.42
C PRO A 12 37.43 25.05 -26.33
N SER A 13 38.70 25.08 -26.74
CA SER A 13 39.52 26.27 -26.73
C SER A 13 38.90 27.31 -27.67
N LYS A 14 38.45 28.44 -27.11
CA LYS A 14 38.24 29.69 -27.84
C LYS A 14 39.61 30.23 -28.31
N LEU A 15 40.24 29.56 -29.25
CA LEU A 15 41.45 30.01 -29.92
C LEU A 15 41.40 29.47 -31.34
N ASN A 16 40.94 30.29 -32.28
CA ASN A 16 41.43 30.36 -33.67
C ASN A 16 40.71 31.49 -34.42
N GLY A 17 40.81 32.71 -33.88
CA GLY A 17 40.48 33.94 -34.62
C GLY A 17 41.69 34.85 -34.86
N LEU A 18 42.85 34.55 -34.28
CA LEU A 18 44.00 35.46 -34.28
C LEU A 18 45.32 34.89 -34.84
N ALA A 19 45.39 33.60 -35.18
CA ALA A 19 46.63 32.99 -35.68
C ALA A 19 46.83 33.08 -37.21
N VAL A 20 45.78 33.41 -37.97
CA VAL A 20 45.83 33.44 -39.45
C VAL A 20 46.52 34.71 -40.01
N LEU A 21 46.88 35.68 -39.17
CA LEU A 21 47.48 36.95 -39.61
C LEU A 21 49.02 36.99 -39.60
N ARG A 22 49.71 35.88 -39.32
CA ARG A 22 51.20 35.88 -39.24
C ARG A 22 51.95 35.39 -40.47
N ASN A 23 51.26 35.02 -41.54
CA ASN A 23 51.90 34.54 -42.77
C ASN A 23 51.47 35.31 -44.04
N ARG A 24 51.09 36.59 -43.90
CA ARG A 24 50.75 37.44 -45.06
C ARG A 24 51.96 38.04 -45.78
N ASP A 25 53.15 38.00 -45.17
CA ASP A 25 54.31 38.73 -45.70
C ASP A 25 55.29 37.85 -46.49
N ALA A 26 55.00 36.56 -46.68
CA ALA A 26 55.87 35.62 -47.41
C ALA A 26 55.35 35.21 -48.80
N VAL A 27 54.24 35.80 -49.28
CA VAL A 27 53.61 35.43 -50.57
C VAL A 27 53.32 36.68 -51.39
N ALA A 28 54.36 37.50 -51.59
CA ALA A 28 54.24 38.74 -52.36
C ALA A 28 54.48 38.55 -53.88
N ASP A 29 54.65 37.32 -54.37
CA ASP A 29 55.03 37.08 -55.77
C ASP A 29 54.41 35.81 -56.40
N SER A 30 53.27 35.33 -55.87
CA SER A 30 52.54 34.22 -56.49
C SER A 30 51.06 34.54 -56.72
N ASP A 31 50.54 33.99 -57.81
CA ASP A 31 49.18 34.19 -58.31
C ASP A 31 48.14 33.97 -57.18
N PRO A 32 47.26 34.93 -56.87
CA PRO A 32 46.33 34.87 -55.72
C PRO A 32 45.50 33.58 -55.65
N ILE A 33 45.24 32.97 -56.81
CA ILE A 33 44.52 31.70 -56.94
C ILE A 33 45.33 30.53 -56.33
N VAL A 34 46.64 30.52 -56.49
CA VAL A 34 47.53 29.48 -55.97
C VAL A 34 47.61 29.53 -54.44
N SER A 35 47.69 30.74 -53.87
CA SER A 35 47.71 30.92 -52.41
C SER A 35 46.38 30.50 -51.76
N LEU A 36 45.25 30.83 -52.39
CA LEU A 36 43.93 30.40 -51.92
C LEU A 36 43.74 28.88 -52.00
N ASN A 37 44.21 28.24 -53.08
CA ASN A 37 44.16 26.79 -53.22
C ASN A 37 45.02 26.08 -52.18
N MET A 38 46.21 26.59 -51.87
CA MET A 38 47.05 26.04 -50.79
C MET A 38 46.37 26.13 -49.42
N LEU A 39 45.80 27.29 -49.07
CA LEU A 39 45.10 27.47 -47.79
C LEU A 39 43.87 26.56 -47.68
N LEU A 40 43.12 26.38 -48.77
CA LEU A 40 41.99 25.45 -48.80
C LEU A 40 42.43 23.99 -48.64
N HIS A 41 43.56 23.60 -49.25
CA HIS A 41 44.12 22.26 -49.08
C HIS A 41 44.59 21.99 -47.65
N ASP A 42 45.18 22.98 -46.98
CA ASP A 42 45.59 22.86 -45.58
C ASP A 42 44.38 22.76 -44.65
N GLU A 43 43.32 23.56 -44.86
CA GLU A 43 42.08 23.47 -44.07
C GLU A 43 41.39 22.11 -44.28
N LEU A 44 41.35 21.61 -45.52
CA LEU A 44 40.83 20.28 -45.81
C LEU A 44 41.66 19.17 -45.16
N ALA A 45 42.98 19.34 -45.06
CA ALA A 45 43.85 18.38 -44.38
C ALA A 45 43.62 18.38 -42.85
N GLU A 46 43.41 19.54 -42.23
CA GLU A 46 43.05 19.63 -40.81
C GLU A 46 41.69 19.01 -40.52
N ARG A 47 40.67 19.34 -41.31
CA ARG A 47 39.33 18.73 -41.17
C ARG A 47 39.35 17.21 -41.33
N ARG A 48 40.20 16.68 -42.22
CA ARG A 48 40.38 15.23 -42.36
C ARG A 48 40.99 14.59 -41.11
N LYS A 49 41.95 15.25 -40.46
CA LYS A 49 42.54 14.77 -39.20
C LYS A 49 41.52 14.80 -38.07
N GLU A 50 40.72 15.86 -37.98
CA GLU A 50 39.67 15.99 -36.97
C GLU A 50 38.58 14.92 -37.14
N ASN A 51 38.12 14.70 -38.38
CA ASN A 51 37.16 13.63 -38.67
C ASN A 51 37.72 12.24 -38.34
N ALA A 52 38.98 11.96 -38.67
CA ALA A 52 39.62 10.69 -38.33
C ALA A 52 39.72 10.48 -36.81
N LEU A 53 39.96 11.54 -36.04
CA LEU A 53 39.99 11.48 -34.57
C LEU A 53 38.59 11.22 -33.99
N LEU A 54 37.56 11.89 -34.51
CA LEU A 54 36.17 11.69 -34.10
C LEU A 54 35.71 10.27 -34.41
N GLU A 55 36.03 9.74 -35.60
CA GLU A 55 35.73 8.36 -35.99
C GLU A 55 36.37 7.34 -35.03
N ALA A 56 37.62 7.57 -34.63
CA ALA A 56 38.29 6.71 -33.65
C ALA A 56 37.62 6.75 -32.26
N GLN A 57 37.18 7.94 -31.81
CA GLN A 57 36.46 8.08 -30.53
C GLN A 57 35.07 7.42 -30.56
N VAL A 58 34.37 7.54 -31.69
CA VAL A 58 33.07 6.87 -31.88
C VAL A 58 33.26 5.35 -31.79
N LEU A 59 34.27 4.80 -32.48
CA LEU A 59 34.57 3.37 -32.45
C LEU A 59 34.85 2.87 -31.02
N GLU A 60 35.68 3.58 -30.26
CA GLU A 60 35.97 3.25 -28.86
C GLU A 60 34.70 3.30 -27.98
N SER A 61 33.85 4.29 -28.21
CA SER A 61 32.58 4.42 -27.48
C SER A 61 31.62 3.27 -27.81
N GLU A 62 31.54 2.84 -29.07
CA GLU A 62 30.71 1.72 -29.51
C GLU A 62 31.17 0.39 -28.90
N GLU A 63 32.49 0.16 -28.84
CA GLU A 63 33.07 -1.01 -28.16
C GLU A 63 32.73 -1.01 -26.66
N SER A 64 32.82 0.14 -26.00
CA SER A 64 32.48 0.27 -24.58
C SER A 64 30.99 -0.03 -24.30
N ILE A 65 30.10 0.48 -25.15
CA ILE A 65 28.66 0.24 -25.07
C ILE A 65 28.35 -1.24 -25.33
N LYS A 66 29.06 -1.88 -26.27
CA LYS A 66 28.89 -3.30 -26.56
C LYS A 66 29.30 -4.16 -25.36
N ALA A 67 30.43 -3.85 -24.72
CA ALA A 67 30.87 -4.55 -23.51
C ALA A 67 29.90 -4.39 -22.34
N GLU A 68 29.35 -3.19 -22.13
CA GLU A 68 28.36 -2.94 -21.09
C GLU A 68 27.04 -3.68 -21.36
N ARG A 69 26.59 -3.70 -22.61
CA ARG A 69 25.40 -4.49 -23.04
C ARG A 69 25.58 -5.98 -22.78
N GLU A 70 26.76 -6.54 -23.02
CA GLU A 70 27.04 -7.95 -22.71
C GLU A 70 27.01 -8.23 -21.21
N LYS A 71 27.60 -7.35 -20.40
CA LYS A 71 27.56 -7.46 -18.94
C LYS A 71 26.12 -7.42 -18.41
N MET A 72 25.30 -6.49 -18.92
CA MET A 72 23.88 -6.39 -18.58
C MET A 72 23.11 -7.64 -18.99
N ARG A 73 23.42 -8.22 -20.15
CA ARG A 73 22.81 -9.48 -20.61
C ARG A 73 23.14 -10.65 -19.69
N LEU A 74 24.38 -10.72 -19.18
CA LEU A 74 24.79 -11.75 -18.24
C LEU A 74 24.09 -11.61 -16.88
N GLN A 75 24.01 -10.38 -16.34
CA GLN A 75 23.27 -10.11 -15.11
C GLN A 75 21.79 -10.45 -15.24
N LYS A 76 21.16 -10.06 -16.35
CA LYS A 76 19.76 -10.40 -16.60
C LYS A 76 19.54 -11.92 -16.60
N LYS A 77 20.43 -12.68 -17.24
CA LYS A 77 20.37 -14.14 -17.24
C LYS A 77 20.46 -14.74 -15.82
N GLN A 78 21.36 -14.22 -14.98
CA GLN A 78 21.48 -14.66 -13.59
C GLN A 78 20.18 -14.44 -12.80
N VAL A 79 19.57 -13.26 -12.97
CA VAL A 79 18.28 -12.94 -12.34
C VAL A 79 17.16 -13.83 -12.86
N ASP A 80 17.10 -14.07 -14.16
CA ASP A 80 16.09 -14.96 -14.77
C ASP A 80 16.22 -16.40 -14.24
N ASP A 81 17.44 -16.92 -14.12
CA ASP A 81 17.72 -18.23 -13.54
C ASP A 81 17.31 -18.30 -12.06
N GLU A 82 17.52 -17.24 -11.28
CA GLU A 82 17.09 -17.15 -9.89
C GLU A 82 15.56 -17.11 -9.75
N VAL A 83 14.87 -16.35 -10.61
CA VAL A 83 13.40 -16.32 -10.65
C VAL A 83 12.84 -17.70 -10.96
N ILE A 84 13.43 -18.44 -11.91
CA ILE A 84 13.02 -19.81 -12.24
C ILE A 84 13.19 -20.71 -11.02
N ARG A 85 14.33 -20.64 -10.33
CA ARG A 85 14.61 -21.42 -9.12
C ARG A 85 13.59 -21.14 -8.02
N LEU A 86 13.28 -19.88 -7.75
CA LEU A 86 12.30 -19.50 -6.72
C LEU A 86 10.89 -19.99 -7.07
N ARG A 87 10.48 -19.89 -8.34
CA ARG A 87 9.19 -20.43 -8.81
C ARG A 87 9.08 -21.94 -8.58
N GLN A 88 10.14 -22.69 -8.83
CA GLN A 88 10.17 -24.13 -8.58
C GLN A 88 10.03 -24.45 -7.08
N GLN A 89 10.68 -23.67 -6.20
CA GLN A 89 10.54 -23.85 -4.75
C GLN A 89 9.13 -23.57 -4.25
N ILE A 90 8.48 -22.51 -4.75
CA ILE A 90 7.09 -22.18 -4.40
C ILE A 90 6.17 -23.34 -4.84
N ALA A 91 6.29 -23.79 -6.08
CA ALA A 91 5.48 -24.90 -6.59
C ALA A 91 5.69 -26.19 -5.78
N ALA A 92 6.91 -26.49 -5.35
CA ALA A 92 7.20 -27.64 -4.49
C ALA A 92 6.55 -27.50 -3.10
N ARG A 93 6.60 -26.31 -2.49
CA ARG A 93 5.93 -26.03 -1.20
C ARG A 93 4.42 -26.17 -1.30
N GLU A 94 3.80 -25.62 -2.35
CA GLU A 94 2.35 -25.74 -2.58
C GLU A 94 1.90 -27.20 -2.70
N ARG A 95 2.68 -28.03 -3.40
CA ARG A 95 2.42 -29.48 -3.47
C ARG A 95 2.46 -30.12 -2.08
N LYS A 96 3.46 -29.79 -1.25
CA LYS A 96 3.57 -30.29 0.13
C LYS A 96 2.34 -29.91 0.97
N TYR A 97 1.91 -28.65 0.93
CA TYR A 97 0.71 -28.20 1.65
C TYR A 97 -0.56 -28.88 1.14
N SER A 98 -0.69 -29.08 -0.18
CA SER A 98 -1.84 -29.76 -0.76
C SER A 98 -1.92 -31.24 -0.34
N ALA A 99 -0.77 -31.92 -0.27
CA ALA A 99 -0.68 -33.29 0.21
C ALA A 99 -1.04 -33.40 1.69
N LEU A 100 -0.47 -32.53 2.53
CA LEU A 100 -0.78 -32.47 3.96
C LEU A 100 -2.27 -32.22 4.21
N ARG A 101 -2.90 -31.32 3.42
CA ARG A 101 -4.34 -31.05 3.51
C ARG A 101 -5.19 -32.28 3.15
N LYS A 102 -4.76 -33.07 2.18
CA LYS A 102 -5.43 -34.32 1.78
C LYS A 102 -5.31 -35.38 2.88
N GLU A 103 -4.11 -35.51 3.45
CA GLU A 103 -3.83 -36.41 4.59
C GLU A 103 -4.67 -36.05 5.84
N PHE A 104 -4.79 -34.76 6.16
CA PHE A 104 -5.69 -34.28 7.22
C PHE A 104 -7.16 -34.64 6.98
N GLN A 105 -7.61 -34.62 5.72
CA GLN A 105 -9.00 -34.95 5.36
C GLN A 105 -9.27 -36.45 5.40
N GLU A 106 -8.24 -37.27 5.20
CA GLU A 106 -8.30 -38.74 5.20
C GLU A 106 -8.06 -39.34 6.60
N SER A 107 -7.48 -38.58 7.54
CA SER A 107 -7.26 -38.98 8.93
C SER A 107 -8.55 -39.42 9.66
N THR A 108 -8.44 -40.49 10.44
CA THR A 108 -9.53 -41.14 11.20
C THR A 108 -10.20 -40.17 12.19
N SER A 109 -9.45 -39.25 12.78
CA SER A 109 -9.96 -38.19 13.68
C SER A 109 -10.89 -37.20 12.97
N TRP A 110 -10.60 -36.87 11.71
CA TRP A 110 -11.44 -36.00 10.88
C TRP A 110 -12.69 -36.71 10.38
N ARG A 111 -12.57 -37.99 10.00
CA ARG A 111 -13.72 -38.84 9.61
C ARG A 111 -14.69 -39.08 10.77
N LEU A 112 -14.20 -39.32 11.99
CA LEU A 112 -15.04 -39.58 13.17
C LEU A 112 -15.85 -38.35 13.59
N THR A 113 -15.28 -37.15 13.47
CA THR A 113 -15.94 -35.90 13.89
C THR A 113 -16.78 -35.25 12.78
N ARG A 114 -16.69 -35.76 11.54
CA ARG A 114 -17.43 -35.28 10.36
C ARG A 114 -18.96 -35.34 10.53
N PRO A 115 -19.58 -36.42 11.06
CA PRO A 115 -21.03 -36.53 11.22
C PRO A 115 -21.56 -35.60 12.32
N VAL A 116 -20.85 -35.52 13.45
CA VAL A 116 -21.21 -34.65 14.60
C VAL A 116 -21.15 -33.17 14.21
N ARG A 117 -20.15 -32.77 13.42
CA ARG A 117 -20.07 -31.39 12.87
C ARG A 117 -21.17 -31.09 11.85
N LYS A 118 -21.64 -32.08 11.07
CA LYS A 118 -22.80 -31.92 10.18
C LYS A 118 -24.13 -31.86 10.94
N PHE A 119 -24.33 -32.69 11.96
CA PHE A 119 -25.52 -32.69 12.83
C PHE A 119 -25.62 -31.44 13.70
N GLY A 120 -24.50 -30.90 14.15
CA GLY A 120 -24.42 -29.60 14.85
C GLY A 120 -24.92 -28.42 14.02
N VAL A 121 -24.84 -28.51 12.68
CA VAL A 121 -25.35 -27.48 11.77
C VAL A 121 -26.87 -27.61 11.58
N LEU A 122 -27.42 -28.84 11.52
CA LEU A 122 -28.86 -29.11 11.40
C LEU A 122 -29.65 -28.73 12.66
N THR A 123 -29.13 -29.09 13.83
CA THR A 123 -29.76 -28.77 15.13
C THR A 123 -29.78 -27.25 15.41
N ARG A 124 -28.74 -26.51 14.97
CA ARG A 124 -28.73 -25.05 15.02
C ARG A 124 -29.78 -24.41 14.10
N ARG A 125 -30.04 -24.98 12.93
CA ARG A 125 -31.08 -24.49 11.99
C ARG A 125 -32.51 -24.74 12.51
N ALA A 126 -32.77 -25.88 13.16
CA ALA A 126 -34.07 -26.18 13.75
C ALA A 126 -34.42 -25.25 14.94
N ARG A 127 -33.44 -24.89 15.79
CA ARG A 127 -33.66 -23.94 16.90
C ARG A 127 -33.95 -22.52 16.42
N LEU A 128 -33.31 -22.09 15.33
CA LEU A 128 -33.55 -20.78 14.72
C LEU A 128 -34.98 -20.69 14.16
N LEU A 129 -35.47 -21.76 13.51
CA LEU A 129 -36.85 -21.86 13.03
C LEU A 129 -37.88 -21.79 14.16
N LYS A 130 -37.62 -22.46 15.30
CA LYS A 130 -38.50 -22.38 16.47
C LYS A 130 -38.59 -20.95 17.02
N ALA A 131 -37.46 -20.24 17.10
CA ALA A 131 -37.43 -18.85 17.59
C ALA A 131 -38.12 -17.85 16.64
N THR A 132 -38.01 -18.04 15.32
CA THR A 132 -38.70 -17.21 14.32
C THR A 132 -40.21 -17.40 14.39
N ILE A 133 -40.64 -18.66 14.46
CA ILE A 133 -42.04 -19.07 14.57
C ILE A 133 -42.69 -18.47 15.83
N THR A 134 -42.05 -18.54 16.99
CA THR A 134 -42.59 -17.93 18.23
C THR A 134 -42.67 -16.40 18.15
N SER A 135 -41.74 -15.73 17.47
CA SER A 135 -41.75 -14.26 17.30
C SER A 135 -42.85 -13.75 16.36
N LEU A 136 -43.29 -14.58 15.41
CA LEU A 136 -44.41 -14.29 14.52
C LEU A 136 -45.76 -14.48 15.22
N PHE A 137 -45.82 -15.31 16.27
CA PHE A 137 -47.07 -15.63 16.97
C PHE A 137 -47.44 -14.64 18.07
N THR A 138 -46.48 -13.91 18.65
CA THR A 138 -46.76 -12.93 19.71
C THR A 138 -47.14 -11.54 19.20
N ARG A 139 -46.89 -11.22 17.92
CA ARG A 139 -47.22 -9.91 17.31
C ARG A 139 -48.42 -9.91 16.34
N GLY A 140 -48.97 -11.08 16.00
CA GLY A 140 -49.90 -11.24 14.88
C GLY A 140 -51.34 -11.71 15.20
N GLY A 141 -51.81 -11.60 16.45
CA GLY A 141 -53.20 -11.97 16.81
C GLY A 141 -53.47 -13.48 16.94
N GLY A 142 -52.42 -14.30 17.09
CA GLY A 142 -52.52 -15.74 17.32
C GLY A 142 -52.55 -16.60 16.05
N LEU A 143 -52.25 -17.90 16.22
CA LEU A 143 -52.01 -18.89 15.15
C LEU A 143 -53.14 -18.94 14.12
N LYS A 144 -54.39 -18.83 14.59
CA LYS A 144 -55.59 -18.98 13.77
C LYS A 144 -55.77 -17.81 12.77
N GLN A 145 -55.41 -16.59 13.15
CA GLN A 145 -55.49 -15.41 12.28
C GLN A 145 -54.35 -15.36 11.26
N SER A 146 -53.13 -15.74 11.66
CA SER A 146 -51.98 -15.80 10.74
C SER A 146 -52.16 -16.88 9.67
N VAL A 147 -52.69 -18.06 10.04
CA VAL A 147 -53.02 -19.12 9.09
C VAL A 147 -54.15 -18.69 8.15
N ARG A 148 -55.18 -18.00 8.66
CA ARG A 148 -56.28 -17.49 7.83
C ARG A 148 -55.79 -16.47 6.80
N LYS A 149 -54.95 -15.50 7.20
CA LYS A 149 -54.33 -14.53 6.28
C LYS A 149 -53.41 -15.19 5.25
N ALA A 150 -52.63 -16.20 5.66
CA ALA A 150 -51.77 -16.94 4.73
C ALA A 150 -52.59 -17.73 3.68
N LEU A 151 -53.69 -18.36 4.10
CA LEU A 151 -54.63 -19.04 3.20
C LEU A 151 -55.38 -18.08 2.27
N GLU A 152 -55.73 -16.88 2.76
CA GLU A 152 -56.41 -15.85 1.97
C GLU A 152 -55.48 -15.27 0.89
N VAL A 153 -54.21 -15.02 1.25
CA VAL A 153 -53.14 -14.68 0.32
C VAL A 153 -52.89 -15.81 -0.68
N TYR A 154 -52.87 -17.06 -0.23
CA TYR A 154 -52.70 -18.20 -1.11
C TYR A 154 -53.82 -18.30 -2.15
N ARG A 155 -55.08 -18.11 -1.74
CA ARG A 155 -56.24 -18.17 -2.63
C ARG A 155 -56.28 -17.02 -3.63
N ARG A 156 -55.78 -15.83 -3.26
CA ARG A 156 -55.76 -14.66 -4.16
C ARG A 156 -54.53 -14.60 -5.07
N GLU A 157 -53.37 -14.99 -4.58
CA GLU A 157 -52.07 -14.71 -5.24
C GLU A 157 -51.18 -15.95 -5.37
N GLY A 158 -51.64 -17.12 -4.90
CA GLY A 158 -50.89 -18.37 -4.96
C GLY A 158 -49.61 -18.37 -4.10
N TRP A 159 -48.76 -19.35 -4.38
CA TRP A 159 -47.49 -19.54 -3.65
C TRP A 159 -46.49 -18.41 -3.85
N SER A 160 -46.57 -17.67 -4.96
CA SER A 160 -45.69 -16.53 -5.25
C SER A 160 -45.97 -15.33 -4.33
N GLY A 161 -47.24 -15.08 -4.00
CA GLY A 161 -47.65 -14.03 -3.06
C GLY A 161 -47.19 -14.29 -1.63
N ILE A 162 -47.34 -15.54 -1.15
CA ILE A 162 -46.82 -15.96 0.17
C ILE A 162 -45.30 -15.84 0.20
N ARG A 163 -44.61 -16.33 -0.85
CA ARG A 163 -43.15 -16.31 -0.93
C ARG A 163 -42.60 -14.89 -0.98
N SER A 164 -43.29 -13.96 -1.63
CA SER A 164 -42.88 -12.54 -1.70
C SER A 164 -43.02 -11.82 -0.35
N ARG A 165 -44.08 -12.13 0.41
CA ARG A 165 -44.28 -11.56 1.76
C ARG A 165 -43.34 -12.20 2.79
N LEU A 166 -43.12 -13.51 2.71
CA LEU A 166 -42.07 -14.19 3.48
C LEU A 166 -40.68 -13.66 3.13
N ARG A 167 -40.40 -13.33 1.86
CA ARG A 167 -39.10 -12.77 1.45
C ARG A 167 -38.91 -11.34 1.95
N ARG A 168 -39.98 -10.54 2.05
CA ARG A 168 -39.95 -9.20 2.68
C ARG A 168 -39.78 -9.25 4.20
N HIS A 169 -40.44 -10.18 4.89
CA HIS A 169 -40.17 -10.40 6.32
C HIS A 169 -38.84 -11.10 6.58
N ALA A 170 -38.37 -11.95 5.66
CA ALA A 170 -37.05 -12.54 5.72
C ALA A 170 -35.94 -11.52 5.38
N SER A 171 -36.21 -10.44 4.62
CA SER A 171 -35.25 -9.33 4.47
C SER A 171 -35.17 -8.51 5.76
N ASP A 172 -36.30 -8.28 6.44
CA ASP A 172 -36.32 -7.61 7.75
C ASP A 172 -35.64 -8.43 8.86
N GLN A 173 -35.68 -9.77 8.79
CA GLN A 173 -34.99 -10.64 9.76
C GLN A 173 -33.66 -11.25 9.28
N SER A 174 -33.29 -11.16 7.99
CA SER A 174 -31.95 -11.54 7.52
C SER A 174 -30.87 -10.61 8.07
N VAL A 175 -31.24 -9.42 8.52
CA VAL A 175 -30.39 -8.50 9.29
C VAL A 175 -30.01 -9.09 10.67
N LEU A 176 -30.82 -10.00 11.22
CA LEU A 176 -30.57 -10.62 12.54
C LEU A 176 -30.00 -12.06 12.47
N ALA A 177 -30.10 -12.75 11.33
CA ALA A 177 -29.72 -14.17 11.21
C ALA A 177 -28.45 -14.45 10.38
N THR A 178 -27.91 -13.48 9.64
CA THR A 178 -26.67 -13.65 8.84
C THR A 178 -25.39 -13.63 9.68
N HIS A 179 -25.47 -13.40 10.99
CA HIS A 179 -24.31 -13.33 11.88
C HIS A 179 -23.60 -14.66 12.16
N LYS A 180 -23.99 -15.81 11.56
CA LYS A 180 -23.41 -17.12 11.96
C LYS A 180 -23.12 -18.18 10.88
N LEU A 181 -23.28 -17.93 9.58
CA LEU A 181 -23.06 -18.98 8.57
C LEU A 181 -22.54 -18.42 7.23
N SER A 182 -21.24 -18.50 6.99
CA SER A 182 -20.69 -19.26 5.83
C SER A 182 -19.19 -19.01 5.62
N GLY A 183 -18.37 -19.94 6.10
CA GLY A 183 -17.13 -20.30 5.40
C GLY A 183 -17.47 -21.35 4.35
N VAL A 184 -17.44 -20.97 3.07
CA VAL A 184 -17.38 -21.90 1.94
C VAL A 184 -16.57 -21.21 0.83
N ALA A 185 -15.50 -21.88 0.41
CA ALA A 185 -14.60 -21.44 -0.64
C ALA A 185 -15.24 -21.54 -2.03
N LEU A 186 -14.98 -20.55 -2.90
CA LEU A 186 -15.15 -20.66 -4.35
C LEU A 186 -13.86 -20.18 -5.04
N LYS A 187 -13.37 -21.01 -5.98
CA LYS A 187 -12.15 -20.79 -6.76
C LYS A 187 -12.35 -19.68 -7.81
N PRO A 188 -11.36 -18.81 -8.06
CA PRO A 188 -11.36 -17.91 -9.21
C PRO A 188 -10.42 -18.44 -10.30
N ALA A 189 -10.99 -19.08 -11.32
CA ALA A 189 -10.35 -19.23 -12.61
C ALA A 189 -11.46 -19.22 -13.67
N GLN A 190 -11.22 -18.55 -14.79
CA GLN A 190 -12.06 -18.51 -16.02
C GLN A 190 -12.99 -17.30 -16.28
N ARG A 191 -12.81 -16.13 -15.66
CA ARG A 191 -13.50 -14.90 -16.14
C ARG A 191 -12.64 -13.65 -16.25
N ALA A 192 -11.41 -13.79 -16.75
CA ALA A 192 -10.51 -12.66 -17.03
C ALA A 192 -10.32 -12.34 -18.52
N ALA A 193 -11.14 -12.91 -19.43
CA ALA A 193 -10.88 -12.78 -20.87
C ALA A 193 -11.69 -11.70 -21.62
N ASN A 194 -12.82 -11.19 -21.08
CA ASN A 194 -13.69 -10.28 -21.85
C ASN A 194 -14.10 -9.03 -21.06
N LEU A 195 -13.17 -8.08 -20.88
CA LEU A 195 -13.51 -6.72 -20.44
C LEU A 195 -12.90 -5.68 -21.42
N PRO A 196 -13.70 -4.73 -21.95
CA PRO A 196 -13.28 -3.78 -22.97
C PRO A 196 -12.23 -2.75 -22.52
N LEU A 197 -11.54 -2.18 -23.52
CA LEU A 197 -10.29 -1.41 -23.45
C LEU A 197 -10.27 -0.14 -22.58
N GLU A 198 -11.40 0.35 -22.07
CA GLU A 198 -11.45 1.61 -21.30
C GLU A 198 -10.92 1.48 -19.86
N ARG A 199 -10.65 0.25 -19.39
CA ARG A 199 -9.99 0.01 -18.10
C ARG A 199 -8.46 0.16 -18.10
N ARG A 200 -7.85 0.64 -19.18
CA ARG A 200 -6.41 0.99 -19.18
C ARG A 200 -6.13 2.36 -18.55
N ALA A 201 -7.14 3.22 -18.39
CA ALA A 201 -6.95 4.61 -17.93
C ALA A 201 -7.00 4.80 -16.40
N PHE A 202 -7.38 3.81 -15.59
CA PHE A 202 -7.50 3.95 -14.13
C PHE A 202 -6.47 3.14 -13.31
N LEU A 203 -5.55 2.45 -13.99
CA LEU A 203 -4.46 1.66 -13.38
C LEU A 203 -3.06 2.13 -13.86
N ALA A 204 -3.00 3.32 -14.43
CA ALA A 204 -1.79 3.96 -14.97
C ALA A 204 -1.24 5.08 -14.05
N GLN A 205 -1.39 4.94 -12.73
CA GLN A 205 -0.46 5.56 -11.77
C GLN A 205 0.46 4.50 -11.13
N SER A 206 0.67 3.40 -11.87
CA SER A 206 1.77 2.48 -11.59
C SER A 206 3.06 3.22 -11.94
N ILE A 207 3.77 3.60 -10.89
CA ILE A 207 5.11 4.20 -10.83
C ILE A 207 5.94 3.81 -12.06
N SER A 208 6.11 4.78 -12.96
CA SER A 208 7.04 4.70 -14.09
C SER A 208 8.45 5.13 -13.65
N PRO A 209 9.50 4.85 -14.44
CA PRO A 209 10.93 4.96 -14.05
C PRO A 209 11.47 6.39 -13.86
N GLU A 210 10.62 7.40 -13.63
CA GLU A 210 11.00 8.81 -13.44
C GLU A 210 11.57 9.11 -12.03
N VAL A 211 11.82 8.08 -11.23
CA VAL A 211 12.29 8.14 -9.84
C VAL A 211 13.65 8.85 -9.67
N GLN A 212 14.37 9.17 -10.76
CA GLN A 212 15.62 9.94 -10.69
C GLN A 212 15.46 11.46 -10.84
N VAL A 213 14.29 11.99 -11.22
CA VAL A 213 14.10 13.45 -11.44
C VAL A 213 13.45 14.16 -10.23
N ALA A 214 12.84 13.41 -9.30
CA ALA A 214 12.11 13.98 -8.16
C ALA A 214 12.99 14.39 -6.95
N SER A 215 14.32 14.20 -7.00
CA SER A 215 15.21 14.64 -5.90
C SER A 215 15.44 16.15 -5.88
N GLU A 216 15.15 16.87 -6.96
CA GLU A 216 15.47 18.31 -7.09
C GLU A 216 14.28 19.26 -6.89
N LEU A 217 13.06 18.75 -6.71
CA LEU A 217 11.83 19.57 -6.58
C LEU A 217 11.20 19.51 -5.17
N PHE A 218 12.02 19.51 -4.12
CA PHE A 218 11.50 19.75 -2.77
C PHE A 218 11.09 21.22 -2.69
N THR A 219 9.79 21.48 -2.59
CA THR A 219 9.31 22.86 -2.43
C THR A 219 9.44 23.28 -0.97
N GLN A 220 9.58 24.57 -0.71
CA GLN A 220 9.64 25.11 0.65
C GLN A 220 8.40 24.74 1.50
N ALA A 221 7.26 24.47 0.85
CA ALA A 221 6.03 24.02 1.49
C ALA A 221 6.15 22.61 2.11
N ASP A 222 6.92 21.73 1.50
CA ASP A 222 7.15 20.36 1.99
C ASP A 222 7.91 20.38 3.34
N ALA A 223 8.79 21.38 3.52
CA ALA A 223 9.65 21.56 4.69
C ALA A 223 8.94 22.14 5.93
N GLN A 224 7.74 22.71 5.77
CA GLN A 224 7.05 23.47 6.82
C GLN A 224 5.86 22.74 7.45
N MET A 225 5.52 21.53 6.99
CA MET A 225 4.39 20.79 7.53
C MET A 225 4.62 20.37 8.98
N ARG A 226 3.61 20.57 9.83
CA ARG A 226 3.57 20.03 11.19
C ARG A 226 2.81 18.71 11.21
N ILE A 227 3.39 17.67 11.81
CA ILE A 227 2.84 16.31 11.80
C ILE A 227 2.42 15.88 13.21
N ALA A 228 1.22 15.31 13.33
CA ALA A 228 0.83 14.51 14.49
C ALA A 228 1.09 13.03 14.24
N VAL A 229 2.00 12.42 14.98
CA VAL A 229 2.24 10.98 14.95
C VAL A 229 1.43 10.33 16.07
N VAL A 230 0.44 9.51 15.74
CA VAL A 230 -0.39 8.81 16.72
C VAL A 230 -0.04 7.33 16.73
N ILE A 231 0.53 6.84 17.84
CA ILE A 231 1.01 5.47 17.99
C ILE A 231 0.14 4.74 19.01
N HIS A 232 -0.50 3.65 18.60
CA HIS A 232 -1.12 2.73 19.56
C HIS A 232 -0.12 1.65 20.00
N VAL A 233 0.28 1.69 21.27
CA VAL A 233 1.28 0.79 21.86
C VAL A 233 0.56 -0.40 22.49
N PHE A 234 0.64 -1.55 21.83
CA PHE A 234 0.18 -2.84 22.36
C PHE A 234 1.33 -3.80 22.66
N HIS A 235 2.34 -3.87 21.79
CA HIS A 235 3.59 -4.59 22.00
C HIS A 235 4.73 -3.59 22.29
N LEU A 236 5.35 -3.69 23.47
CA LEU A 236 6.43 -2.79 23.89
C LEU A 236 7.77 -3.14 23.23
N ASP A 237 7.99 -4.42 22.91
CA ASP A 237 9.22 -4.93 22.31
C ASP A 237 9.45 -4.43 20.87
N VAL A 238 8.39 -4.00 20.18
CA VAL A 238 8.44 -3.45 18.81
C VAL A 238 8.61 -1.92 18.81
N LEU A 239 8.30 -1.28 19.93
CA LEU A 239 8.31 0.18 20.04
C LEU A 239 9.69 0.81 19.73
N PRO A 240 10.84 0.28 20.18
CA PRO A 240 12.14 0.90 19.88
C PRO A 240 12.41 1.02 18.38
N GLU A 241 12.11 -0.04 17.62
CA GLU A 241 12.32 -0.07 16.17
C GLU A 241 11.39 0.92 15.45
N LEU A 242 10.13 0.99 15.87
CA LEU A 242 9.17 1.93 15.32
C LEU A 242 9.58 3.38 15.59
N LEU A 243 10.08 3.68 16.79
CA LEU A 243 10.53 5.02 17.15
C LEU A 243 11.81 5.42 16.40
N GLY A 244 12.73 4.49 16.16
CA GLY A 244 13.89 4.75 15.28
C GLY A 244 13.51 5.13 13.85
N ARG A 245 12.32 4.72 13.36
CA ARG A 245 11.81 5.16 12.05
C ARG A 245 11.27 6.58 12.07
N LEU A 246 10.94 7.15 13.23
CA LEU A 246 10.53 8.56 13.34
C LEU A 246 11.70 9.50 13.04
N ASP A 247 12.95 9.06 13.20
CA ASP A 247 14.13 9.84 12.83
C ASP A 247 14.15 10.20 11.33
N ASN A 248 13.42 9.46 10.49
CA ASN A 248 13.25 9.78 9.07
C ASN A 248 12.34 10.99 8.81
N ILE A 249 11.59 11.45 9.82
CA ILE A 249 10.71 12.62 9.73
C ILE A 249 11.52 13.88 10.07
N LYS A 250 11.97 14.60 9.04
CA LYS A 250 12.83 15.80 9.17
C LYS A 250 12.07 17.12 9.27
N VAL A 251 10.79 17.06 9.61
CA VAL A 251 9.94 18.23 9.87
C VAL A 251 9.40 18.18 11.29
N GLU A 252 8.85 19.29 11.77
CA GLU A 252 8.30 19.38 13.12
C GLU A 252 7.17 18.36 13.32
N HIS A 253 7.28 17.57 14.38
CA HIS A 253 6.27 16.57 14.70
C HIS A 253 6.11 16.34 16.20
N ASP A 254 4.86 16.12 16.60
CA ASP A 254 4.48 15.70 17.94
C ASP A 254 4.04 14.24 17.93
N VAL A 255 4.32 13.53 19.02
CA VAL A 255 4.03 12.11 19.16
C VAL A 255 3.01 11.89 20.27
N PHE A 256 1.90 11.25 19.90
CA PHE A 256 0.81 10.87 20.78
C PHE A 256 0.79 9.35 20.92
N MET A 257 1.15 8.84 22.08
CA MET A 257 1.14 7.40 22.37
C MET A 257 -0.10 7.04 23.17
N THR A 258 -0.85 6.05 22.71
CA THR A 258 -1.94 5.45 23.48
C THR A 258 -1.53 4.09 23.98
N VAL A 259 -1.88 3.77 25.22
CA VAL A 259 -1.54 2.48 25.84
C VAL A 259 -2.64 2.05 26.82
N ALA A 260 -2.82 0.74 26.96
CA ALA A 260 -3.74 0.17 27.94
C ALA A 260 -3.24 0.39 29.39
N PRO A 261 -4.13 0.52 30.40
CA PRO A 261 -3.74 0.85 31.77
C PRO A 261 -2.72 -0.13 32.38
N ASP A 262 -2.84 -1.42 32.05
CA ASP A 262 -1.97 -2.50 32.53
C ASP A 262 -0.52 -2.42 32.00
N LYS A 263 -0.30 -1.72 30.89
CA LYS A 263 1.03 -1.54 30.27
C LYS A 263 1.60 -0.15 30.44
N HIS A 264 0.82 0.76 31.02
CA HIS A 264 1.18 2.17 31.09
C HIS A 264 2.43 2.42 31.93
N GLU A 265 2.56 1.74 33.08
CA GLU A 265 3.72 1.91 33.96
C GLU A 265 5.00 1.36 33.31
N ALA A 266 4.92 0.19 32.68
CA ALA A 266 6.00 -0.40 31.91
C ALA A 266 6.45 0.52 30.75
N LEU A 267 5.50 1.12 30.02
CA LEU A 267 5.82 2.10 28.97
C LEU A 267 6.51 3.34 29.56
N ARG A 268 6.03 3.88 30.68
CA ARG A 268 6.67 5.04 31.33
C ARG A 268 8.09 4.74 31.79
N ALA A 269 8.31 3.58 32.40
CA ALA A 269 9.64 3.15 32.83
C ALA A 269 10.58 3.01 31.62
N TRP A 270 10.14 2.31 30.58
CA TRP A 270 10.90 2.17 29.34
C TRP A 270 11.25 3.52 28.69
N MET A 271 10.28 4.44 28.61
CA MET A 271 10.49 5.79 28.07
C MET A 271 11.46 6.62 28.92
N ALA A 272 11.45 6.45 30.25
CA ALA A 272 12.35 7.18 31.14
C ALA A 272 13.82 6.73 30.99
N GLU A 273 14.03 5.46 30.66
CA GLU A 273 15.34 4.89 30.35
C GLU A 273 15.77 5.18 28.91
N SER A 274 14.82 5.33 27.99
CA SER A 274 15.11 5.68 26.60
C SER A 274 15.65 7.11 26.49
N SER A 275 16.76 7.29 25.78
CA SER A 275 17.37 8.61 25.52
C SER A 275 16.60 9.45 24.48
N LEU A 276 15.32 9.15 24.26
CA LEU A 276 14.48 9.87 23.29
C LEU A 276 14.24 11.29 23.80
N ASP A 277 14.32 12.26 22.88
CA ASP A 277 14.05 13.66 23.23
C ASP A 277 12.61 13.78 23.75
N ARG A 278 12.50 14.13 25.04
CA ARG A 278 11.28 14.00 25.85
C ARG A 278 10.26 15.10 25.54
N ARG A 279 10.60 16.06 24.66
CA ARG A 279 9.87 17.34 24.53
C ARG A 279 8.57 17.26 23.73
N SER A 280 8.32 16.18 22.98
CA SER A 280 7.14 16.10 22.10
C SER A 280 6.33 14.80 22.22
N VAL A 281 6.53 13.99 23.27
CA VAL A 281 5.77 12.74 23.47
C VAL A 281 4.70 12.89 24.57
N GLU A 282 3.42 12.79 24.21
CA GLU A 282 2.31 12.66 25.15
C GLU A 282 1.86 11.20 25.23
N ILE A 283 1.76 10.64 26.44
CA ILE A 283 1.26 9.27 26.68
C ILE A 283 -0.13 9.34 27.31
N VAL A 284 -1.10 8.68 26.69
CA VAL A 284 -2.51 8.68 27.08
C VAL A 284 -3.00 7.25 27.37
N GLN A 285 -3.61 7.07 28.55
CA GLN A 285 -4.28 5.82 28.91
C GLN A 285 -5.62 5.69 28.18
N VAL A 286 -5.84 4.53 27.58
CA VAL A 286 -7.11 4.19 26.94
C VAL A 286 -7.49 2.76 27.28
N ASP A 287 -8.78 2.50 27.51
CA ASP A 287 -9.27 1.14 27.74
C ASP A 287 -8.91 0.23 26.56
N ASN A 288 -8.65 -1.05 26.85
CA ASN A 288 -8.34 -2.05 25.84
C ASN A 288 -9.62 -2.47 25.08
N GLY A 289 -10.11 -1.58 24.22
CA GLY A 289 -11.31 -1.76 23.41
C GLY A 289 -11.12 -1.18 22.01
N GLY A 290 -11.77 -1.78 21.01
CA GLY A 290 -11.74 -1.29 19.63
C GLY A 290 -10.37 -1.37 18.93
N TYR A 291 -9.49 -2.26 19.40
CA TYR A 291 -8.14 -2.48 18.87
C TYR A 291 -7.36 -1.17 18.73
N ASP A 292 -6.74 -0.90 17.59
CA ASP A 292 -5.94 0.30 17.32
C ASP A 292 -6.77 1.47 16.73
N ILE A 293 -8.07 1.27 16.49
CA ILE A 293 -8.95 2.28 15.87
C ILE A 293 -9.61 3.16 16.93
N LEU A 294 -10.20 2.57 17.98
CA LEU A 294 -10.84 3.35 19.04
C LEU A 294 -9.82 4.24 19.79
N PRO A 295 -8.62 3.77 20.18
CA PRO A 295 -7.56 4.63 20.70
C PRO A 295 -7.24 5.80 19.80
N PHE A 296 -7.14 5.58 18.49
CA PHE A 296 -6.87 6.62 17.52
C PHE A 296 -8.01 7.66 17.47
N ILE A 297 -9.27 7.22 17.46
CA ILE A 297 -10.44 8.11 17.52
C ILE A 297 -10.41 8.97 18.79
N LYS A 298 -10.06 8.39 19.95
CA LYS A 298 -9.93 9.12 21.22
C LYS A 298 -8.83 10.20 21.19
N MET A 299 -7.85 10.10 20.29
CA MET A 299 -6.79 11.11 20.11
C MET A 299 -7.16 12.21 19.13
N LEU A 300 -8.19 12.04 18.29
CA LEU A 300 -8.58 13.03 17.30
C LEU A 300 -8.84 14.43 17.87
N PRO A 301 -9.46 14.64 19.05
CA PRO A 301 -9.63 15.99 19.58
C PRO A 301 -8.31 16.76 19.73
N ARG A 302 -7.27 16.11 20.26
CA ARG A 302 -5.92 16.69 20.42
C ARG A 302 -5.27 16.99 19.08
N VAL A 303 -5.39 16.05 18.13
CA VAL A 303 -4.84 16.20 16.79
C VAL A 303 -5.53 17.34 16.03
N ILE A 304 -6.85 17.51 16.17
CA ILE A 304 -7.57 18.61 15.53
C ILE A 304 -7.23 19.95 16.19
N GLU A 305 -7.12 19.99 17.52
CA GLU A 305 -6.76 21.20 18.28
C GLU A 305 -5.33 21.68 18.00
N GLY A 306 -4.38 20.75 17.82
CA GLY A 306 -2.97 21.06 17.55
C GLY A 306 -2.67 21.63 16.16
N LYS A 307 -3.68 21.78 15.30
CA LYS A 307 -3.58 22.39 13.95
C LYS A 307 -2.47 21.79 13.08
N TYR A 308 -2.28 20.47 13.14
CA TYR A 308 -1.33 19.77 12.28
C TYR A 308 -1.79 19.77 10.82
N ASP A 309 -0.84 19.69 9.89
CA ASP A 309 -1.13 19.54 8.46
C ASP A 309 -1.45 18.09 8.13
N LEU A 310 -0.76 17.16 8.78
CA LEU A 310 -0.86 15.72 8.55
C LEU A 310 -0.90 14.92 9.86
N VAL A 311 -1.54 13.76 9.79
CA VAL A 311 -1.60 12.77 10.85
C VAL A 311 -0.98 11.47 10.34
N CYS A 312 0.03 10.97 11.03
CA CYS A 312 0.63 9.65 10.79
C CYS A 312 0.12 8.69 11.86
N LYS A 313 -0.77 7.75 11.47
CA LYS A 313 -1.31 6.74 12.38
C LYS A 313 -0.47 5.47 12.31
N LEU A 314 0.02 5.04 13.47
CA LEU A 314 0.88 3.89 13.66
C LEU A 314 0.36 2.98 14.78
N HIS A 315 0.82 1.74 14.82
CA HIS A 315 0.58 0.83 15.94
C HIS A 315 1.72 -0.19 16.07
N THR A 316 1.89 -0.77 17.26
CA THR A 316 2.87 -1.83 17.48
C THR A 316 2.30 -3.24 17.32
N LYS A 317 1.10 -3.39 16.74
CA LYS A 317 0.50 -4.71 16.51
C LYS A 317 1.39 -5.55 15.58
N LYS A 318 1.82 -6.70 16.10
CA LYS A 318 2.55 -7.70 15.31
C LYS A 318 1.63 -8.39 14.31
N GLY A 319 2.20 -8.97 13.26
CA GLY A 319 1.47 -9.73 12.24
C GLY A 319 0.69 -10.91 12.83
N LEU A 320 0.12 -11.78 11.98
CA LEU A 320 -0.57 -12.98 12.45
C LEU A 320 0.36 -13.75 13.40
N ALA A 321 0.02 -13.82 14.69
CA ALA A 321 0.83 -14.46 15.74
C ALA A 321 1.24 -15.91 15.41
N ASN A 322 0.54 -16.54 14.47
CA ASN A 322 0.86 -17.87 13.95
C ASN A 322 2.09 -17.87 13.02
N LEU A 323 2.31 -16.82 12.24
CA LEU A 323 3.48 -16.71 11.35
C LEU A 323 4.76 -16.49 12.15
N GLU A 324 4.74 -15.65 13.18
CA GLU A 324 5.89 -15.42 14.08
C GLU A 324 6.24 -16.69 14.88
N LYS A 325 5.23 -17.47 15.30
CA LYS A 325 5.45 -18.77 15.96
C LYS A 325 6.02 -19.84 15.02
N LEU A 326 5.63 -19.83 13.75
CA LEU A 326 6.12 -20.79 12.75
C LEU A 326 7.46 -20.38 12.14
N TYR A 327 7.77 -19.08 12.13
CA TYR A 327 8.98 -18.49 11.55
C TYR A 327 9.48 -17.34 12.44
N PRO A 328 10.13 -17.62 13.58
CA PRO A 328 10.65 -16.60 14.48
C PRO A 328 11.66 -15.67 13.78
N GLU A 329 12.44 -16.21 12.83
CA GLU A 329 13.35 -15.45 11.97
C GLU A 329 12.65 -14.48 11.01
N ALA A 330 11.33 -14.59 10.81
CA ALA A 330 10.58 -13.62 10.01
C ALA A 330 10.37 -12.28 10.75
N GLY A 331 10.66 -12.22 12.05
CA GLY A 331 10.67 -10.98 12.84
C GLY A 331 9.43 -10.10 12.67
N ASN A 332 9.65 -8.79 12.59
CA ASN A 332 8.62 -7.77 12.36
C ASN A 332 8.28 -7.57 10.88
N ALA A 333 8.59 -8.53 9.98
CA ALA A 333 8.45 -8.36 8.53
C ALA A 333 7.06 -7.87 8.08
N TRP A 334 5.99 -8.26 8.78
CA TRP A 334 4.65 -7.72 8.49
C TRP A 334 4.56 -6.20 8.73
N LEU A 335 5.11 -5.73 9.84
CA LEU A 335 5.14 -4.32 10.17
C LEU A 335 6.09 -3.57 9.22
N ASP A 336 7.22 -4.16 8.84
CA ASP A 336 8.13 -3.60 7.84
C ASP A 336 7.46 -3.39 6.48
N LEU A 337 6.64 -4.35 6.03
CA LEU A 337 5.88 -4.20 4.78
C LEU A 337 4.85 -3.06 4.82
N LEU A 338 4.34 -2.73 6.00
CA LEU A 338 3.44 -1.59 6.21
C LEU A 338 4.21 -0.26 6.31
N LEU A 339 5.34 -0.25 7.03
CA LEU A 339 6.10 0.96 7.36
C LEU A 339 7.11 1.37 6.30
N ASN A 340 7.78 0.43 5.61
CA ASN A 340 8.88 0.74 4.70
C ASN A 340 8.50 1.73 3.59
N PRO A 341 7.34 1.57 2.90
CA PRO A 341 6.94 2.51 1.86
C PRO A 341 6.57 3.91 2.38
N LEU A 342 6.34 4.05 3.70
CA LEU A 342 5.82 5.28 4.31
C LEU A 342 6.87 6.04 5.11
N MET A 343 7.79 5.31 5.74
CA MET A 343 8.79 5.86 6.67
C MET A 343 10.00 4.92 6.87
N GLY A 344 10.26 4.04 5.90
CA GLY A 344 11.46 3.19 5.93
C GLY A 344 12.77 3.94 5.72
N SER A 345 12.70 5.13 5.14
CA SER A 345 13.82 6.03 4.93
C SER A 345 13.33 7.48 4.92
N GLU A 346 14.26 8.42 5.06
CA GLU A 346 13.98 9.85 4.88
C GLU A 346 13.34 10.14 3.51
N GLU A 347 13.82 9.48 2.45
CA GLU A 347 13.26 9.61 1.10
C GLU A 347 11.80 9.13 1.02
N ALA A 348 11.44 8.05 1.72
CA ALA A 348 10.06 7.57 1.76
C ALA A 348 9.13 8.61 2.41
N VAL A 349 9.56 9.20 3.53
CA VAL A 349 8.81 10.29 4.18
C VAL A 349 8.71 11.49 3.26
N ARG A 350 9.81 11.88 2.61
CA ARG A 350 9.86 13.00 1.65
C ARG A 350 8.84 12.83 0.54
N GLN A 351 8.71 11.63 -0.02
CA GLN A 351 7.73 11.32 -1.05
C GLN A 351 6.29 11.43 -0.54
N VAL A 352 6.02 10.98 0.69
CA VAL A 352 4.70 11.14 1.33
C VAL A 352 4.34 12.61 1.49
N LEU A 353 5.25 13.42 2.04
CA LEU A 353 5.02 14.85 2.25
C LEU A 353 4.80 15.58 0.92
N HIS A 354 5.65 15.29 -0.08
CA HIS A 354 5.54 15.86 -1.42
C HIS A 354 4.20 15.51 -2.08
N ALA A 355 3.70 14.27 -1.91
CA ALA A 355 2.39 13.88 -2.43
C ALA A 355 1.26 14.71 -1.81
N PHE A 356 1.29 14.96 -0.49
CA PHE A 356 0.32 15.83 0.16
C PHE A 356 0.49 17.31 -0.20
N ALA A 357 1.69 17.78 -0.48
CA ALA A 357 1.92 19.17 -0.89
C ALA A 357 1.38 19.44 -2.30
N THR A 358 1.62 18.50 -3.22
CA THR A 358 1.30 18.67 -4.65
C THR A 358 -0.11 18.24 -5.03
N GLN A 359 -0.78 17.44 -4.20
CA GLN A 359 -2.14 16.94 -4.47
C GLN A 359 -3.11 17.42 -3.37
N PRO A 360 -3.79 18.56 -3.57
CA PRO A 360 -4.76 19.08 -2.61
C PRO A 360 -5.87 18.08 -2.25
N ASP A 361 -6.32 17.29 -3.23
CA ASP A 361 -7.39 16.30 -3.07
C ASP A 361 -6.93 14.98 -2.40
N LEU A 362 -5.62 14.81 -2.19
CA LEU A 362 -5.09 13.65 -1.48
C LEU A 362 -5.46 13.75 0.01
N GLY A 363 -6.36 12.90 0.45
CA GLY A 363 -6.83 12.88 1.83
C GLY A 363 -6.14 11.84 2.73
N MET A 364 -5.77 10.67 2.19
CA MET A 364 -5.13 9.58 2.93
C MET A 364 -4.17 8.80 2.04
N LEU A 365 -3.04 8.36 2.60
CA LEU A 365 -1.98 7.62 1.93
C LEU A 365 -1.51 6.46 2.82
N GLY A 366 -1.32 5.29 2.25
CA GLY A 366 -0.82 4.10 2.95
C GLY A 366 -0.14 3.13 1.99
N SER A 367 0.36 2.00 2.49
CA SER A 367 1.08 1.03 1.66
C SER A 367 0.17 0.43 0.58
N ALA A 368 0.60 0.50 -0.68
CA ALA A 368 -0.17 0.06 -1.85
C ALA A 368 -0.53 -1.43 -1.79
N ASP A 369 0.41 -2.27 -1.33
CA ASP A 369 0.19 -3.72 -1.17
C ASP A 369 -0.94 -4.03 -0.17
N PHE A 370 -1.23 -3.08 0.73
CA PHE A 370 -2.25 -3.20 1.75
C PHE A 370 -3.50 -2.38 1.47
N TYR A 371 -3.56 -1.66 0.35
CA TYR A 371 -4.82 -1.07 -0.10
C TYR A 371 -5.75 -2.16 -0.61
N LYS A 372 -6.86 -2.40 0.10
CA LYS A 372 -7.80 -3.46 -0.19
C LYS A 372 -9.19 -2.91 -0.47
N SER A 373 -9.92 -3.61 -1.34
CA SER A 373 -11.30 -3.25 -1.68
C SER A 373 -12.25 -3.70 -0.57
N VAL A 374 -13.05 -2.77 -0.04
CA VAL A 374 -14.08 -3.07 0.96
C VAL A 374 -15.04 -4.12 0.42
N ARG A 375 -15.55 -3.96 -0.81
CA ARG A 375 -16.47 -4.91 -1.44
C ARG A 375 -16.01 -6.38 -1.37
N HIS A 376 -14.70 -6.63 -1.43
CA HIS A 376 -14.15 -7.99 -1.42
C HIS A 376 -13.79 -8.49 -0.02
N LEU A 377 -13.53 -7.59 0.94
CA LEU A 377 -13.05 -7.92 2.29
C LEU A 377 -13.99 -7.49 3.43
N MET A 378 -15.18 -6.98 3.10
CA MET A 378 -16.18 -6.60 4.08
C MET A 378 -16.79 -7.82 4.78
N TYR A 379 -16.72 -9.00 4.15
CA TYR A 379 -17.21 -10.28 4.69
C TYR A 379 -18.60 -10.12 5.34
N GLY A 380 -18.75 -10.48 6.62
CA GLY A 380 -20.01 -10.34 7.36
C GLY A 380 -20.26 -8.95 7.96
N ASN A 381 -19.37 -7.98 7.76
CA ASN A 381 -19.46 -6.64 8.36
C ASN A 381 -20.26 -5.64 7.51
N GLU A 382 -20.87 -6.08 6.40
CA GLU A 382 -21.52 -5.19 5.43
C GLU A 382 -22.62 -4.32 6.03
N VAL A 383 -23.45 -4.91 6.91
CA VAL A 383 -24.54 -4.19 7.58
C VAL A 383 -23.99 -3.08 8.47
N GLU A 384 -22.99 -3.40 9.31
CA GLU A 384 -22.41 -2.42 10.24
C GLU A 384 -21.62 -1.35 9.49
N VAL A 385 -20.82 -1.74 8.50
CA VAL A 385 -20.07 -0.78 7.66
C VAL A 385 -21.04 0.15 6.93
N SER A 386 -22.11 -0.38 6.34
CA SER A 386 -23.13 0.45 5.66
C SER A 386 -23.80 1.41 6.63
N ARG A 387 -24.12 0.95 7.85
CA ARG A 387 -24.68 1.79 8.92
C ARG A 387 -23.71 2.90 9.33
N PHE A 388 -22.44 2.59 9.55
CA PHE A 388 -21.41 3.59 9.90
C PHE A 388 -21.18 4.60 8.77
N VAL A 389 -21.11 4.13 7.53
CA VAL A 389 -20.98 5.02 6.36
C VAL A 389 -22.17 5.96 6.27
N GLN A 390 -23.40 5.47 6.40
CA GLN A 390 -24.59 6.33 6.39
C GLN A 390 -24.66 7.30 7.58
N LEU A 391 -24.12 6.92 8.74
CA LEU A 391 -24.06 7.80 9.91
C LEU A 391 -23.04 8.93 9.72
N LEU A 392 -21.84 8.60 9.25
CA LEU A 392 -20.74 9.56 9.11
C LEU A 392 -20.87 10.39 7.81
N GLN A 393 -21.44 9.78 6.77
CA GLN A 393 -21.60 10.36 5.44
C GLN A 393 -22.94 9.92 4.83
N PRO A 394 -24.06 10.56 5.21
CA PRO A 394 -25.40 10.17 4.74
C PRO A 394 -25.57 10.14 3.21
N SER A 395 -24.78 10.93 2.48
CA SER A 395 -24.77 10.99 1.02
C SER A 395 -23.87 9.95 0.35
N ALA A 396 -23.04 9.22 1.10
CA ALA A 396 -22.16 8.19 0.57
C ALA A 396 -22.94 6.91 0.30
N ASP A 397 -22.75 6.34 -0.89
CA ASP A 397 -23.29 5.02 -1.23
C ASP A 397 -22.30 3.92 -0.79
N PRO A 398 -22.63 3.12 0.24
CA PRO A 398 -21.77 2.03 0.70
C PRO A 398 -21.51 0.96 -0.37
N GLY A 399 -22.37 0.88 -1.39
CA GLY A 399 -22.26 -0.02 -2.52
C GLY A 399 -21.25 0.40 -3.59
N GLN A 400 -20.71 1.62 -3.52
CA GLN A 400 -19.64 2.07 -4.41
C GLN A 400 -18.34 1.29 -4.20
N ARG A 401 -17.43 1.38 -5.18
CA ARG A 401 -16.10 0.75 -5.10
C ARG A 401 -15.13 1.66 -4.36
N TRP A 402 -14.95 1.42 -3.07
CA TRP A 402 -13.94 2.06 -2.25
C TRP A 402 -13.02 1.03 -1.59
N GLY A 403 -11.96 1.52 -0.95
CA GLY A 403 -10.95 0.69 -0.31
C GLY A 403 -10.49 1.24 1.02
N PHE A 404 -9.63 0.47 1.68
CA PHE A 404 -9.04 0.78 2.97
C PHE A 404 -7.62 0.20 3.05
N PHE A 405 -6.78 0.75 3.93
CA PHE A 405 -5.47 0.19 4.20
C PHE A 405 -5.57 -0.90 5.27
N ALA A 406 -5.42 -2.16 4.86
CA ALA A 406 -5.38 -3.30 5.77
C ALA A 406 -4.17 -3.19 6.70
N GLY A 407 -4.39 -3.31 8.00
CA GLY A 407 -3.35 -3.03 9.00
C GLY A 407 -3.30 -1.58 9.46
N SER A 408 -4.23 -0.71 9.02
CA SER A 408 -4.57 0.56 9.67
C SER A 408 -3.38 1.47 10.02
N ILE A 409 -2.34 1.43 9.19
CA ILE A 409 -1.19 2.34 9.18
C ILE A 409 -1.32 3.22 7.94
N PHE A 410 -1.38 4.53 8.15
CA PHE A 410 -1.57 5.50 7.08
C PHE A 410 -1.18 6.92 7.52
N TRP A 411 -0.97 7.77 6.54
CA TRP A 411 -0.91 9.22 6.65
C TRP A 411 -2.24 9.81 6.18
N SER A 412 -2.71 10.89 6.79
CA SER A 412 -3.95 11.54 6.37
C SER A 412 -4.00 13.02 6.72
N ARG A 413 -4.80 13.78 5.98
CA ARG A 413 -5.19 15.13 6.38
C ARG A 413 -6.16 15.06 7.58
N PRO A 414 -5.95 15.84 8.65
CA PRO A 414 -6.88 15.86 9.78
C PRO A 414 -8.31 16.26 9.38
N ALA A 415 -8.47 17.03 8.30
CA ALA A 415 -9.79 17.42 7.77
C ALA A 415 -10.70 16.21 7.47
N LEU A 416 -10.14 15.08 6.99
CA LEU A 416 -10.92 13.86 6.76
C LEU A 416 -11.43 13.20 8.05
N LEU A 417 -10.79 13.48 9.18
CA LEU A 417 -11.05 12.80 10.45
C LEU A 417 -12.07 13.54 11.32
N LYS A 418 -12.41 14.80 10.98
CA LYS A 418 -13.33 15.64 11.76
C LYS A 418 -14.72 15.03 11.93
N GLY A 419 -15.21 14.29 10.94
CA GLY A 419 -16.53 13.63 10.99
C GLY A 419 -16.66 12.55 12.07
N TRP A 420 -15.55 12.12 12.69
CA TRP A 420 -15.58 11.18 13.82
C TRP A 420 -15.78 11.85 15.18
N LEU A 421 -15.76 13.19 15.24
CA LEU A 421 -15.94 13.98 16.46
C LEU A 421 -17.37 14.49 16.65
N THR A 422 -18.20 14.37 15.62
CA THR A 422 -19.63 14.73 15.60
C THR A 422 -20.48 13.50 15.87
#